data_AF-A0A015JMT4-F1
#
_entry.id   AF-A0A015JMT4-F1
#
_cell.length_a   1.000
_cell.length_b   1.000
_cell.length_c   1.000
_cell.angle_alpha   90.00
_cell.angle_beta   90.00
_cell.angle_gamma   90.00
#
_symmetry.space_group_name_H-M   'P 1'
#
loop_
_entity.id
_entity.type
_entity.pdbx_description
1 polymer ?
#
loop_
_entity_poly.entity_id
_entity_poly.type
_entity_poly.pdbx_seq_one_letter_code
_entity_poly.pdbx_strand_id
1 'polypeptide(L)'
;MVNNSINIHEQEESDNEESSEEFYQYRFVSQNTVDKRWKTLSTKSRQHIHDLVLNSIPTVLNNTRGTKRKANLRDLLDKLITKIDEKLETLQVPKTSKTVNFDYDKLHSQNRSLELTLAQELDQISQMEMQLEHEKQLLHEDTKSLTKFRSDKKAVDSRNKMLQRNKLHPLLKEELGEAVEIDEELIKSQFKLSKNKSYDPEKDDQLCEIEKSLSLHLRSIEKTTQPIDDLVYEVEEAGKCLLQLMKNSGLEDKLIDKVFL
;
A
#
# COMPACT_ATOMS: atom_id res chain seq x y z
N MET A 1 13.75 46.53 39.05
CA MET A 1 12.96 45.33 39.36
C MET A 1 11.89 45.19 38.30
N VAL A 2 12.12 44.36 37.28
CA VAL A 2 11.07 43.90 36.37
C VAL A 2 11.41 42.44 36.10
N ASN A 3 10.59 41.54 36.65
CA ASN A 3 10.79 40.11 36.55
C ASN A 3 10.26 39.61 35.21
N ASN A 4 11.13 38.93 34.48
CA ASN A 4 10.80 37.98 33.43
C ASN A 4 10.06 36.79 34.06
N SER A 5 8.87 36.47 33.56
CA SER A 5 8.36 35.09 33.57
C SER A 5 7.65 34.85 32.24
N ILE A 6 8.30 34.00 31.45
CA ILE A 6 7.89 33.52 30.14
C ILE A 6 6.70 32.57 30.35
N ASN A 7 5.58 32.86 29.70
CA ASN A 7 4.38 32.05 29.70
C ASN A 7 4.53 30.96 28.63
N ILE A 8 4.77 29.73 29.08
CA ILE A 8 4.62 28.50 28.27
C ILE A 8 3.38 27.82 28.85
N HIS A 9 2.30 27.78 28.08
CA HIS A 9 1.28 26.77 28.29
C HIS A 9 0.92 26.16 26.95
N GLU A 10 1.34 24.90 26.84
CA GLU A 10 1.04 23.94 25.81
C GLU A 10 -0.48 23.90 25.58
N GLN A 11 -0.88 24.10 24.33
CA GLN A 11 -2.20 23.67 23.88
C GLN A 11 -2.05 22.20 23.47
N GLU A 12 -2.43 21.31 24.39
CA GLU A 12 -2.84 19.95 24.03
C GLU A 12 -4.12 20.07 23.20
N GLU A 13 -3.99 19.92 21.88
CA GLU A 13 -5.10 19.53 21.02
C GLU A 13 -5.47 18.10 21.40
N SER A 14 -6.42 17.99 22.34
CA SER A 14 -7.13 16.75 22.62
C SER A 14 -7.96 16.41 21.39
N ASP A 15 -7.50 15.43 20.63
CA ASP A 15 -8.25 14.72 19.59
C ASP A 15 -9.61 14.30 20.16
N ASN A 16 -10.63 15.09 19.82
CA ASN A 16 -12.00 14.79 20.15
C ASN A 16 -12.54 13.80 19.11
N GLU A 17 -12.05 12.56 19.17
CA GLU A 17 -12.70 11.41 18.55
C GLU A 17 -13.94 11.07 19.38
N GLU A 18 -14.96 11.92 19.23
CA GLU A 18 -16.31 11.67 19.72
C GLU A 18 -16.90 10.59 18.82
N SER A 19 -16.55 9.35 19.14
CA SER A 19 -17.20 8.12 18.70
C SER A 19 -18.69 8.38 18.71
N SER A 20 -19.30 8.39 17.53
CA SER A 20 -20.72 8.65 17.34
C SER A 20 -21.49 7.47 17.94
N GLU A 21 -21.66 7.48 19.25
CA GLU A 21 -22.61 6.62 19.94
C GLU A 21 -23.98 6.98 19.38
N GLU A 22 -24.46 6.18 18.44
CA GLU A 22 -25.85 6.23 17.97
C GLU A 22 -26.75 5.92 19.17
N PHE A 23 -27.11 6.97 19.90
CA PHE A 23 -28.09 6.89 20.97
C PHE A 23 -29.42 6.46 20.34
N TYR A 24 -29.78 5.19 20.54
CA TYR A 24 -31.11 4.69 20.20
C TYR A 24 -32.14 5.49 20.98
N GLN A 25 -32.78 6.45 20.31
CA GLN A 25 -33.80 7.29 20.93
C GLN A 25 -35.10 6.48 21.05
N TYR A 26 -35.30 5.85 22.21
CA TYR A 26 -36.53 5.13 22.50
C TYR A 26 -37.73 6.10 22.53
N ARG A 27 -38.65 5.95 21.59
CA ARG A 27 -39.94 6.65 21.61
C ARG A 27 -40.97 5.78 22.32
N PHE A 28 -41.44 6.23 23.48
CA PHE A 28 -42.60 5.64 24.13
C PHE A 28 -43.87 5.99 23.34
N VAL A 29 -44.57 4.97 22.84
CA VAL A 29 -45.81 5.12 22.07
C VAL A 29 -46.97 4.68 22.95
N SER A 30 -48.02 5.51 23.07
CA SER A 30 -49.20 5.14 23.85
C SER A 30 -49.96 3.98 23.19
N GLN A 31 -50.57 3.10 23.98
CA GLN A 31 -51.33 1.95 23.48
C GLN A 31 -52.51 2.40 22.59
N ASN A 32 -53.14 3.53 22.92
CA ASN A 32 -54.16 4.17 22.08
C ASN A 32 -53.64 4.61 20.70
N THR A 33 -52.35 4.95 20.58
CA THR A 33 -51.72 5.29 19.29
C THR A 33 -51.44 4.04 18.47
N VAL A 34 -51.06 2.94 19.13
CA VAL A 34 -50.85 1.63 18.52
C VAL A 34 -52.16 1.15 17.89
N ASP A 35 -53.24 1.01 18.67
CA ASP A 35 -54.52 0.47 18.19
C ASP A 35 -55.17 1.32 17.08
N LYS A 36 -54.97 2.64 17.07
CA LYS A 36 -55.57 3.55 16.08
C LYS A 36 -54.73 3.70 14.80
N ARG A 37 -53.40 3.68 14.90
CA ARG A 37 -52.51 4.02 13.76
C ARG A 37 -51.84 2.80 13.15
N TRP A 38 -51.58 1.76 13.94
CA TRP A 38 -50.88 0.57 13.46
C TRP A 38 -51.89 -0.35 12.77
N LYS A 39 -51.41 -1.09 11.77
CA LYS A 39 -52.24 -2.03 11.02
C LYS A 39 -51.66 -3.42 11.20
N THR A 40 -52.53 -4.43 11.10
CA THR A 40 -52.06 -5.81 10.99
C THR A 40 -51.22 -5.98 9.73
N LEU A 41 -50.25 -6.89 9.80
CA LEU A 41 -49.35 -7.16 8.69
C LEU A 41 -50.13 -7.66 7.46
N SER A 42 -49.76 -7.16 6.27
CA SER A 42 -50.38 -7.61 5.02
C SER A 42 -50.19 -9.12 4.81
N THR A 43 -51.20 -9.80 4.26
CA THR A 43 -51.12 -11.24 3.95
C THR A 43 -49.90 -11.59 3.09
N LYS A 44 -49.53 -10.73 2.14
CA LYS A 44 -48.33 -10.92 1.29
C LYS A 44 -47.04 -10.89 2.11
N SER A 45 -46.95 -9.99 3.08
CA SER A 45 -45.77 -9.88 3.96
C SER A 45 -45.71 -11.02 4.98
N ARG A 46 -46.86 -11.50 5.48
CA ARG A 46 -46.94 -12.70 6.33
C ARG A 46 -46.44 -13.94 5.59
N GLN A 47 -46.94 -14.16 4.37
CA GLN A 47 -46.48 -15.25 3.50
C GLN A 47 -44.97 -15.17 3.23
N HIS A 48 -44.45 -13.96 2.95
CA HIS A 48 -43.02 -13.79 2.73
C HIS A 48 -42.18 -14.16 3.96
N ILE A 49 -42.58 -13.77 5.17
CA ILE A 49 -41.88 -14.14 6.41
C ILE A 49 -41.98 -15.64 6.65
N HIS A 50 -43.15 -16.24 6.45
CA HIS A 50 -43.36 -17.68 6.55
C HIS A 50 -42.45 -18.45 5.58
N ASP A 51 -42.34 -18.01 4.32
CA ASP A 51 -41.46 -18.61 3.32
C ASP A 51 -39.98 -18.47 3.71
N LEU A 52 -39.59 -17.32 4.29
CA LEU A 52 -38.23 -17.08 4.80
C LEU A 52 -37.87 -18.05 5.94
N VAL A 53 -38.78 -18.25 6.88
CA VAL A 53 -38.62 -19.22 7.97
C VAL A 53 -38.53 -20.64 7.40
N LEU A 54 -39.41 -21.02 6.46
CA LEU A 54 -39.37 -22.31 5.80
C LEU A 54 -38.04 -22.57 5.07
N ASN A 55 -37.52 -21.57 4.36
CA ASN A 55 -36.25 -21.68 3.62
C ASN A 55 -35.04 -21.86 4.56
N SER A 56 -35.15 -21.45 5.83
CA SER A 56 -34.09 -21.64 6.83
C SER A 56 -34.07 -23.03 7.48
N ILE A 57 -35.20 -23.76 7.44
CA ILE A 57 -35.35 -25.08 8.08
C ILE A 57 -34.36 -26.13 7.54
N PRO A 58 -34.14 -26.27 6.21
CA PRO A 58 -33.19 -27.24 5.68
C PRO A 58 -31.77 -27.06 6.23
N THR A 59 -31.33 -25.82 6.43
CA THR A 59 -30.00 -25.51 6.98
C THR A 59 -29.85 -26.05 8.40
N VAL A 60 -30.85 -25.83 9.26
CA VAL A 60 -30.85 -26.31 10.64
C VAL A 60 -30.98 -27.85 10.70
N LEU A 61 -31.81 -28.43 9.83
CA LEU A 61 -32.03 -29.87 9.77
C LEU A 61 -30.83 -30.64 9.19
N ASN A 62 -30.06 -30.02 8.30
CA ASN A 62 -28.84 -30.59 7.76
C ASN A 62 -27.69 -30.61 8.78
N ASN A 63 -27.64 -29.62 9.68
CA ASN A 63 -26.63 -29.55 10.73
C ASN A 63 -26.86 -30.57 11.88
N THR A 64 -28.10 -31.04 12.06
CA THR A 64 -28.43 -32.00 13.13
C THR A 64 -28.12 -33.45 12.76
N ARG A 65 -27.38 -34.16 13.62
CA ARG A 65 -27.03 -35.58 13.43
C ARG A 65 -28.07 -36.50 14.09
N GLY A 66 -28.45 -37.56 13.37
CA GLY A 66 -29.35 -38.63 13.86
C GLY A 66 -30.83 -38.46 13.48
N THR A 67 -31.45 -39.53 12.98
CA THR A 67 -32.83 -39.52 12.44
C THR A 67 -33.90 -39.18 13.47
N LYS A 68 -33.80 -39.74 14.69
CA LYS A 68 -34.73 -39.44 15.80
C LYS A 68 -34.66 -37.98 16.25
N ARG A 69 -33.46 -37.39 16.27
CA ARG A 69 -33.26 -35.97 16.62
C ARG A 69 -33.78 -35.05 15.52
N LYS A 70 -33.60 -35.42 14.26
CA LYS A 70 -34.19 -34.70 13.11
C LYS A 70 -35.72 -34.69 13.15
N ALA A 71 -36.35 -35.82 13.49
CA ALA A 71 -37.81 -35.90 13.63
C ALA A 71 -38.32 -35.00 14.77
N ASN A 72 -37.72 -35.09 15.96
CA ASN A 72 -38.09 -34.23 17.09
C ASN A 72 -37.86 -32.74 16.79
N LEU A 73 -36.77 -32.41 16.11
CA LEU A 73 -36.47 -31.03 15.70
C LEU A 73 -37.50 -30.53 14.70
N ARG A 74 -37.92 -31.37 13.74
CA ARG A 74 -38.95 -31.03 12.77
C ARG A 74 -40.28 -30.72 13.45
N ASP A 75 -40.71 -31.56 14.40
CA ASP A 75 -41.93 -31.31 15.18
C ASP A 75 -41.86 -30.02 16.00
N LEU A 76 -40.68 -29.69 16.55
CA LEU A 76 -40.46 -28.44 17.27
C LEU A 76 -40.45 -27.23 16.35
N LEU A 77 -39.84 -27.34 15.16
CA LEU A 77 -39.84 -26.29 14.15
C LEU A 77 -41.24 -26.06 13.61
N ASP A 78 -42.03 -27.10 13.34
CA ASP A 78 -43.41 -26.97 12.89
C ASP A 78 -44.26 -26.25 13.96
N LYS A 79 -44.10 -26.60 15.25
CA LYS A 79 -44.75 -25.87 16.36
C LYS A 79 -44.28 -24.42 16.50
N LEU A 80 -43.03 -24.14 16.13
CA LEU A 80 -42.49 -22.77 16.14
C LEU A 80 -43.12 -21.95 15.02
N ILE A 81 -43.22 -22.51 13.81
CA ILE A 81 -43.83 -21.87 12.65
C ILE A 81 -45.29 -21.53 12.94
N THR A 82 -46.08 -22.47 13.48
CA THR A 82 -47.48 -22.19 13.81
C THR A 82 -47.61 -21.07 14.85
N LYS A 83 -46.74 -21.06 15.87
CA LYS A 83 -46.71 -19.97 16.86
C LYS A 83 -46.30 -18.63 16.25
N ILE A 84 -45.34 -18.64 15.32
CA ILE A 84 -44.88 -17.45 14.61
C ILE A 84 -46.02 -16.90 13.75
N ASP A 85 -46.75 -17.76 13.02
CA ASP A 85 -47.90 -17.35 12.22
C ASP A 85 -49.03 -16.76 13.07
N GLU A 86 -49.39 -17.39 14.19
CA GLU A 86 -50.37 -16.87 15.14
C GLU A 86 -49.95 -15.50 15.71
N LYS A 87 -48.66 -15.32 15.99
CA LYS A 87 -48.13 -14.04 16.47
C LYS A 87 -48.05 -12.99 15.38
N LEU A 88 -47.71 -13.35 14.14
CA LEU A 88 -47.69 -12.46 12.99
C LEU A 88 -49.09 -11.97 12.60
N GLU A 89 -50.12 -12.77 12.83
CA GLU A 89 -51.51 -12.37 12.61
C GLU A 89 -52.00 -11.33 13.62
N THR A 90 -51.58 -11.47 14.88
CA THR A 90 -51.94 -10.55 15.97
C THR A 90 -51.01 -9.33 16.06
N LEU A 91 -49.86 -9.36 15.37
CA LEU A 91 -48.88 -8.29 15.37
C LEU A 91 -49.40 -7.05 14.64
N GLN A 92 -49.60 -5.98 15.40
CA GLN A 92 -49.81 -4.65 14.84
C GLN A 92 -48.45 -4.03 14.51
N VAL A 93 -48.27 -3.62 13.26
CA VAL A 93 -47.05 -2.94 12.80
C VAL A 93 -47.36 -1.46 12.53
N PRO A 94 -46.44 -0.53 12.87
CA PRO A 94 -46.56 0.86 12.49
C PRO A 94 -46.81 0.97 10.99
N LYS A 95 -47.64 1.94 10.58
CA LYS A 95 -47.62 2.42 9.19
C LYS A 95 -46.28 3.10 8.97
N THR A 96 -45.23 2.34 8.71
CA THR A 96 -44.00 2.90 8.18
C THR A 96 -44.40 3.66 6.93
N SER A 97 -43.93 4.90 6.84
CA SER A 97 -44.19 5.77 5.70
C SER A 97 -43.99 4.96 4.43
N LYS A 98 -44.96 5.04 3.50
CA LYS A 98 -44.91 4.41 2.16
C LYS A 98 -43.65 4.75 1.35
N THR A 99 -42.76 5.59 1.89
CA THR A 99 -41.50 6.05 1.30
C THR A 99 -40.28 5.24 1.72
N VAL A 100 -40.35 4.43 2.78
CA VAL A 100 -39.20 3.61 3.23
C VAL A 100 -39.45 2.16 2.83
N ASN A 101 -39.31 1.89 1.53
CA ASN A 101 -39.07 0.54 1.07
C ASN A 101 -37.69 0.15 1.58
N PHE A 102 -37.63 -0.54 2.72
CA PHE A 102 -36.39 -1.06 3.28
C PHE A 102 -35.93 -2.22 2.40
N ASP A 103 -35.30 -1.88 1.29
CA ASP A 103 -34.69 -2.83 0.38
C ASP A 103 -33.38 -3.30 0.99
N TYR A 104 -33.46 -4.42 1.70
CA TYR A 104 -32.32 -5.02 2.38
C TYR A 104 -31.20 -5.35 1.40
N ASP A 105 -31.52 -5.83 0.20
CA ASP A 105 -30.52 -6.20 -0.81
C ASP A 105 -29.78 -4.96 -1.30
N LYS A 106 -30.51 -3.86 -1.53
CA LYS A 106 -29.89 -2.58 -1.88
C LYS A 106 -28.99 -2.07 -0.75
N LEU A 107 -29.48 -2.06 0.50
CA LEU A 107 -28.69 -1.60 1.65
C LEU A 107 -27.44 -2.48 1.86
N HIS A 108 -27.58 -3.80 1.70
CA HIS A 108 -26.47 -4.74 1.79
C HIS A 108 -25.44 -4.52 0.67
N SER A 109 -25.89 -4.27 -0.56
CA SER A 109 -24.99 -3.95 -1.68
C SER A 109 -24.23 -2.64 -1.47
N GLN A 110 -24.89 -1.63 -0.90
CA GLN A 110 -24.26 -0.36 -0.53
C GLN A 110 -23.22 -0.56 0.57
N ASN A 111 -23.56 -1.33 1.61
CA ASN A 111 -22.63 -1.62 2.69
C ASN A 111 -21.38 -2.36 2.16
N ARG A 112 -21.56 -3.40 1.33
CA ARG A 112 -20.46 -4.10 0.69
C ARG A 112 -19.59 -3.18 -0.18
N SER A 113 -20.21 -2.24 -0.90
CA SER A 113 -19.45 -1.26 -1.69
C SER A 113 -18.60 -0.37 -0.80
N LEU A 114 -19.14 0.09 0.33
CA LEU A 114 -18.42 0.92 1.30
C LEU A 114 -17.31 0.15 1.98
N GLU A 115 -17.54 -1.11 2.36
CA GLU A 115 -16.52 -2.00 2.92
C GLU A 115 -15.35 -2.20 1.94
N LEU A 116 -15.64 -2.36 0.64
CA LEU A 116 -14.60 -2.47 -0.39
C LEU A 116 -13.81 -1.17 -0.56
N THR A 117 -14.49 -0.02 -0.61
CA THR A 117 -13.81 1.28 -0.69
C THR A 117 -12.94 1.51 0.54
N LEU A 118 -13.44 1.22 1.74
CA LEU A 118 -12.70 1.36 2.98
C LEU A 118 -11.46 0.48 3.00
N ALA A 119 -11.56 -0.78 2.55
CA ALA A 119 -10.41 -1.67 2.46
C ALA A 119 -9.33 -1.15 1.49
N GLN A 120 -9.74 -0.56 0.36
CA GLN A 120 -8.81 0.06 -0.59
C GLN A 120 -8.15 1.30 -0.01
N GLU A 121 -8.91 2.16 0.67
CA GLU A 121 -8.38 3.36 1.32
C GLU A 121 -7.39 3.01 2.44
N LEU A 122 -7.69 1.99 3.24
CA LEU A 122 -6.77 1.51 4.29
C LEU A 122 -5.46 0.94 3.70
N ASP A 123 -5.54 0.19 2.60
CA ASP A 123 -4.34 -0.30 1.91
C ASP A 123 -3.51 0.88 1.35
N GLN A 124 -4.18 1.87 0.75
CA GLN A 124 -3.50 3.09 0.27
C GLN A 124 -2.83 3.85 1.42
N ILE A 125 -3.50 4.00 2.57
CA ILE A 125 -2.93 4.64 3.76
C ILE A 125 -1.68 3.87 4.22
N SER A 126 -1.75 2.54 4.32
CA SER A 126 -0.60 1.72 4.72
C SER A 126 0.60 1.88 3.78
N GLN A 127 0.34 1.95 2.47
CA GLN A 127 1.39 2.22 1.48
C GLN A 127 2.00 3.62 1.66
N MET A 128 1.18 4.65 1.90
CA MET A 128 1.67 6.00 2.15
C MET A 128 2.47 6.10 3.45
N GLU A 129 2.05 5.43 4.52
CA GLU A 129 2.79 5.37 5.78
C GLU A 129 4.17 4.72 5.61
N MET A 130 4.24 3.62 4.85
CA MET A 130 5.50 2.96 4.53
C MET A 130 6.45 3.88 3.73
N GLN A 131 5.91 4.59 2.73
CA GLN A 131 6.68 5.55 1.94
C GLN A 131 7.18 6.72 2.79
N LEU A 132 6.32 7.23 3.67
CA LEU A 132 6.65 8.33 4.57
C LEU A 132 7.75 7.93 5.57
N GLU A 133 7.70 6.72 6.11
CA GLU A 133 8.74 6.20 6.99
C GLU A 133 10.08 6.04 6.25
N HIS A 134 10.05 5.52 5.02
CA HIS A 134 11.23 5.45 4.18
C HIS A 134 11.82 6.83 3.87
N GLU A 135 10.99 7.81 3.53
CA GLU A 135 11.44 9.18 3.26
C GLU A 135 12.01 9.86 4.51
N LYS A 136 11.42 9.62 5.69
CA LYS A 136 11.97 10.09 6.97
C LYS A 136 13.35 9.50 7.25
N GLN A 137 13.55 8.21 6.97
CA GLN A 137 14.84 7.56 7.12
C GLN A 137 15.88 8.15 6.18
N LEU A 138 15.52 8.34 4.90
CA LEU A 138 16.40 8.98 3.92
C LEU A 138 16.78 10.40 4.33
N LEU A 139 15.80 11.19 4.80
CA LEU A 139 16.06 12.54 5.32
C LEU A 139 16.99 12.52 6.55
N HIS A 140 16.86 11.52 7.42
CA HIS A 140 17.76 11.36 8.56
C HIS A 140 19.21 11.08 8.12
N GLU A 141 19.39 10.25 7.10
CA GLU A 141 20.72 9.95 6.54
C GLU A 141 21.34 11.18 5.85
N ASP A 142 20.55 11.92 5.08
CA ASP A 142 20.98 13.14 4.41
C ASP A 142 21.35 14.24 5.41
N THR A 143 20.53 14.43 6.44
CA THR A 143 20.83 15.42 7.49
C THR A 143 22.10 15.05 8.24
N LYS A 144 22.32 13.76 8.56
CA LYS A 144 23.57 13.26 9.15
C LYS A 144 24.76 13.53 8.23
N SER A 145 24.66 13.22 6.94
CA SER A 145 25.72 13.48 5.95
C SER A 145 26.03 14.98 5.82
N LEU A 146 25.00 15.82 5.82
CA LEU A 146 25.14 17.27 5.76
C LEU A 146 25.84 17.82 7.02
N THR A 147 25.49 17.31 8.20
CA THR A 147 26.18 17.69 9.45
C THR A 147 27.67 17.35 9.41
N LYS A 148 28.03 16.17 8.87
CA LYS A 148 29.43 15.77 8.66
C LYS A 148 30.14 16.68 7.67
N PHE A 149 29.55 16.99 6.52
CA PHE A 149 30.16 17.93 5.58
C PHE A 149 30.33 19.33 6.17
N ARG A 150 29.39 19.78 7.02
CA ARG A 150 29.53 21.05 7.74
C ARG A 150 30.67 21.02 8.77
N SER A 151 30.87 19.92 9.50
CA SER A 151 32.01 19.79 10.41
C SER A 151 33.33 19.75 9.65
N ASP A 152 33.39 19.01 8.55
CA ASP A 152 34.60 18.87 7.73
C ASP A 152 34.97 20.20 7.09
N LYS A 153 33.99 20.93 6.53
CA LYS A 153 34.19 22.29 6.02
C LYS A 153 34.72 23.22 7.11
N LYS A 154 34.14 23.20 8.32
CA LYS A 154 34.63 24.01 9.45
C LYS A 154 36.07 23.65 9.84
N ALA A 155 36.43 22.37 9.80
CA ALA A 155 37.78 21.91 10.10
C ALA A 155 38.78 22.39 9.04
N VAL A 156 38.42 22.27 7.75
CA VAL A 156 39.23 22.78 6.62
C VAL A 156 39.38 24.30 6.70
N ASP A 157 38.30 25.04 6.94
CA ASP A 157 38.33 26.51 7.08
C ASP A 157 39.21 26.94 8.26
N SER A 158 39.15 26.21 9.38
CA SER A 158 39.98 26.47 10.56
C SER A 158 41.46 26.19 10.27
N ARG A 159 41.77 25.07 9.62
CA ARG A 159 43.13 24.74 9.13
C ARG A 159 43.64 25.82 8.19
N ASN A 160 42.84 26.23 7.21
CA ASN A 160 43.21 27.28 6.25
C ASN A 160 43.49 28.61 6.97
N LYS A 161 42.62 29.04 7.90
CA LYS A 161 42.87 30.23 8.74
C LYS A 161 44.19 30.14 9.53
N MET A 162 44.53 28.97 10.07
CA MET A 162 45.83 28.77 10.73
C MET A 162 47.01 28.85 9.75
N LEU A 163 46.88 28.27 8.55
CA LEU A 163 47.91 28.34 7.52
C LEU A 163 48.16 29.77 7.04
N GLN A 164 47.09 30.55 6.82
CA GLN A 164 47.15 31.97 6.46
C GLN A 164 47.83 32.80 7.56
N ARG A 165 47.51 32.55 8.84
CA ARG A 165 48.20 33.21 9.98
C ARG A 165 49.70 32.91 10.01
N ASN A 166 50.09 31.69 9.64
CA ASN A 166 51.49 31.27 9.59
C ASN A 166 52.21 31.68 8.27
N LYS A 167 51.58 32.47 7.39
CA LYS A 167 52.12 32.95 6.10
C LYS A 167 52.65 31.82 5.18
N LEU A 168 52.09 30.62 5.30
CA LEU A 168 52.52 29.46 4.51
C LEU A 168 51.45 29.12 3.47
N HIS A 169 51.86 29.03 2.21
CA HIS A 169 50.95 28.73 1.10
C HIS A 169 50.42 27.29 1.24
N PRO A 170 49.12 27.04 1.08
CA PRO A 170 48.51 25.73 1.36
C PRO A 170 49.11 24.54 0.60
N LEU A 171 49.61 24.75 -0.63
CA LEU A 171 50.28 23.71 -1.43
C LEU A 171 51.71 23.39 -0.98
N LEU A 172 52.38 24.25 -0.20
CA LEU A 172 53.82 24.11 0.12
C LEU A 172 54.09 23.29 1.40
N LYS A 173 53.06 22.66 1.99
CA LYS A 173 53.20 21.92 3.26
C LYS A 173 52.95 20.43 3.18
N GLU A 174 52.39 19.91 2.09
CA GLU A 174 52.23 18.46 1.92
C GLU A 174 53.59 17.78 1.67
N GLU A 175 54.59 18.54 1.20
CA GLU A 175 55.97 18.09 0.99
C GLU A 175 56.91 18.27 2.19
N LEU A 176 56.46 18.93 3.28
CA LEU A 176 57.32 19.32 4.41
C LEU A 176 56.92 18.65 5.73
N GLY A 177 56.41 17.42 5.64
CA GLY A 177 56.24 16.53 6.80
C GLY A 177 57.55 16.04 7.41
N GLU A 178 58.67 16.20 6.70
CA GLU A 178 59.99 15.81 7.17
C GLU A 178 60.97 16.93 6.83
N ALA A 179 61.50 17.60 7.84
CA ALA A 179 62.59 18.54 7.66
C ALA A 179 63.84 17.75 7.26
N VAL A 180 64.00 17.48 5.97
CA VAL A 180 65.20 16.88 5.40
C VAL A 180 66.21 18.01 5.17
N GLU A 181 67.34 17.91 5.85
CA GLU A 181 68.54 18.69 5.54
C GLU A 181 68.92 18.38 4.08
N ILE A 182 68.79 19.38 3.20
CA ILE A 182 68.98 19.19 1.77
C ILE A 182 70.47 19.04 1.49
N ASP A 183 70.91 17.80 1.30
CA ASP A 183 72.21 17.50 0.70
C ASP A 183 72.08 17.61 -0.84
N GLU A 184 72.72 18.64 -1.41
CA GLU A 184 72.64 18.99 -2.84
C GLU A 184 73.20 17.88 -3.76
N GLU A 185 73.97 16.93 -3.24
CA GLU A 185 74.44 15.76 -3.99
C GLU A 185 73.34 14.70 -4.20
N LEU A 186 72.41 14.54 -3.25
CA LEU A 186 71.36 13.53 -3.35
C LEU A 186 70.36 13.88 -4.47
N ILE A 187 70.03 15.16 -4.65
CA ILE A 187 69.07 15.64 -5.66
C ILE A 187 69.51 15.26 -7.08
N LYS A 188 70.81 15.31 -7.39
CA LYS A 188 71.33 14.93 -8.72
C LYS A 188 71.18 13.43 -9.03
N SER A 189 71.08 12.58 -8.00
CA SER A 189 70.89 11.14 -8.18
C SER A 189 69.42 10.73 -8.40
N GLN A 190 68.46 11.52 -7.92
CA GLN A 190 67.02 11.20 -7.96
C GLN A 190 66.33 11.60 -9.26
N PHE A 191 66.96 12.49 -10.05
CA PHE A 191 66.49 12.84 -11.40
C PHE A 191 66.83 11.80 -12.47
N LYS A 192 67.34 10.62 -12.11
CA LYS A 192 67.26 9.43 -12.98
C LYS A 192 65.83 8.91 -13.00
N LEU A 193 65.03 9.71 -13.70
CA LEU A 193 63.78 9.42 -14.36
C LEU A 193 63.48 7.91 -14.46
N SER A 194 62.62 7.43 -13.56
CA SER A 194 61.93 6.15 -13.71
C SER A 194 60.92 6.28 -14.86
N LYS A 195 61.44 6.34 -16.08
CA LYS A 195 60.73 5.88 -17.27
C LYS A 195 60.55 4.38 -17.07
N ASN A 196 59.40 3.95 -16.55
CA ASN A 196 58.77 2.63 -16.74
C ASN A 196 57.80 2.32 -15.59
N LYS A 197 56.65 2.98 -15.57
CA LYS A 197 55.42 2.36 -15.08
C LYS A 197 54.32 2.67 -16.09
N SER A 198 54.31 1.91 -17.18
CA SER A 198 53.12 1.81 -18.00
C SER A 198 52.03 1.23 -17.12
N TYR A 199 50.94 1.97 -16.94
CA TYR A 199 49.76 1.50 -16.24
C TYR A 199 49.25 0.22 -16.92
N ASP A 200 49.04 -0.82 -16.12
CA ASP A 200 48.62 -2.15 -16.57
C ASP A 200 47.19 -2.37 -16.07
N PRO A 201 46.17 -2.24 -16.93
CA PRO A 201 44.76 -2.22 -16.52
C PRO A 201 44.29 -3.53 -15.88
N GLU A 202 44.98 -4.66 -16.12
CA GLU A 202 44.64 -5.95 -15.52
C GLU A 202 45.08 -6.10 -14.05
N LYS A 203 45.93 -5.19 -13.54
CA LYS A 203 46.40 -5.20 -12.14
C LYS A 203 45.74 -4.13 -11.27
N ASP A 204 44.77 -3.40 -11.84
CA ASP A 204 44.01 -2.41 -11.10
C ASP A 204 42.81 -3.10 -10.43
N ASP A 205 42.95 -3.38 -9.14
CA ASP A 205 41.90 -3.99 -8.32
C ASP A 205 40.59 -3.21 -8.38
N GLN A 206 40.65 -1.87 -8.49
CA GLN A 206 39.46 -1.03 -8.59
C GLN A 206 38.77 -1.19 -9.95
N LEU A 207 39.54 -1.31 -11.02
CA LEU A 207 39.00 -1.57 -12.36
C LEU A 207 38.36 -2.96 -12.44
N CYS A 208 38.99 -3.98 -11.85
CA CYS A 208 38.44 -5.33 -11.77
C CYS A 208 37.15 -5.39 -10.93
N GLU A 209 37.04 -4.64 -9.84
CA GLU A 209 35.79 -4.55 -9.06
C GLU A 209 34.66 -3.90 -9.86
N ILE A 210 34.98 -2.84 -10.61
CA ILE A 210 34.01 -2.16 -11.48
C ILE A 210 33.57 -3.10 -12.62
N GLU A 211 34.50 -3.80 -13.26
CA GLU A 211 34.20 -4.77 -14.32
C GLU A 211 33.30 -5.90 -13.79
N LYS A 212 33.61 -6.44 -12.61
CA LYS A 212 32.78 -7.45 -11.94
C LYS A 212 31.38 -6.91 -11.65
N SER A 213 31.28 -5.71 -11.08
CA SER A 213 30.00 -5.06 -10.79
C SER A 213 29.17 -4.85 -12.06
N LEU A 214 29.77 -4.29 -13.12
CA LEU A 214 29.14 -4.06 -14.40
C LEU A 214 28.64 -5.37 -15.04
N SER A 215 29.46 -6.43 -15.01
CA SER A 215 29.07 -7.74 -15.51
C SER A 215 27.88 -8.34 -14.74
N LEU A 216 27.81 -8.11 -13.44
CA LEU A 216 26.71 -8.55 -12.57
C LEU A 216 25.43 -7.80 -12.90
N HIS A 217 25.52 -6.48 -13.07
CA HIS A 217 24.38 -5.64 -13.48
C HIS A 217 23.89 -5.98 -14.88
N LEU A 218 24.78 -6.19 -15.85
CA LEU A 218 24.42 -6.60 -17.21
C LEU A 218 23.72 -7.97 -17.22
N ARG A 219 24.23 -8.95 -16.48
CA ARG A 219 23.56 -10.26 -16.31
C ARG A 219 22.21 -10.13 -15.62
N SER A 220 22.07 -9.20 -14.68
CA SER A 220 20.79 -8.93 -14.03
C SER A 220 19.78 -8.31 -15.00
N ILE A 221 20.22 -7.36 -15.83
CA ILE A 221 19.40 -6.75 -16.87
C ILE A 221 18.98 -7.81 -17.89
N GLU A 222 19.91 -8.61 -18.39
CA GLU A 222 19.65 -9.74 -19.30
C GLU A 222 18.59 -10.69 -18.73
N LYS A 223 18.72 -11.08 -17.46
CA LYS A 223 17.73 -11.92 -16.79
C LYS A 223 16.36 -11.24 -16.65
N THR A 224 16.33 -9.91 -16.54
CA THR A 224 15.11 -9.12 -16.40
C THR A 224 14.43 -8.89 -17.75
N THR A 225 15.21 -8.84 -18.84
CA THR A 225 14.71 -8.69 -20.21
C THR A 225 14.32 -10.02 -20.85
N GLN A 226 14.87 -11.15 -20.40
CA GLN A 226 14.54 -12.49 -20.92
C GLN A 226 13.03 -12.77 -21.03
N PRO A 227 12.18 -12.47 -20.02
CA PRO A 227 10.74 -12.70 -20.13
C PRO A 227 10.05 -11.79 -21.16
N ILE A 228 10.63 -10.61 -21.43
CA ILE A 228 10.14 -9.70 -22.47
C ILE A 228 10.49 -10.27 -23.85
N ASP A 229 11.70 -10.80 -24.02
CA ASP A 229 12.10 -11.47 -25.26
C ASP A 229 11.24 -12.73 -25.52
N ASP A 230 10.96 -13.51 -24.47
CA ASP A 230 10.05 -14.66 -24.55
C ASP A 230 8.62 -14.23 -24.94
N LEU A 231 8.11 -13.14 -24.35
CA LEU A 231 6.81 -12.58 -24.70
C LEU A 231 6.77 -12.09 -26.16
N VAL A 232 7.82 -11.44 -26.64
CA VAL A 232 7.93 -10.99 -28.03
C VAL A 232 7.89 -12.19 -28.97
N TYR A 233 8.62 -13.26 -28.64
CA TYR A 233 8.58 -14.50 -29.41
C TYR A 233 7.18 -15.14 -29.42
N GLU A 234 6.50 -15.21 -28.28
CA GLU A 234 5.12 -15.72 -28.20
C GLU A 234 4.13 -14.87 -29.00
N VAL A 235 4.28 -13.54 -28.98
CA VAL A 235 3.45 -12.62 -29.77
C VAL A 235 3.70 -12.80 -31.27
N GLU A 236 4.95 -12.97 -31.70
CA GLU A 236 5.27 -13.28 -33.09
C GLU A 236 4.69 -14.63 -33.54
N GLU A 237 4.81 -15.67 -32.72
CA GLU A 237 4.23 -16.99 -33.01
C GLU A 237 2.70 -16.96 -33.03
N ALA A 238 2.07 -16.21 -32.12
CA ALA A 238 0.63 -15.97 -32.14
C ALA A 238 0.22 -15.22 -33.42
N GLY A 239 1.00 -14.22 -33.84
CA GLY A 239 0.81 -13.49 -35.10
C GLY A 239 0.89 -14.41 -36.31
N LYS A 240 1.89 -15.30 -36.38
CA LYS A 240 2.02 -16.31 -37.45
C LYS A 240 0.85 -17.29 -37.44
N CYS A 241 0.41 -17.76 -36.27
CA CYS A 241 -0.74 -18.65 -36.15
C CYS A 241 -2.03 -17.97 -36.61
N LEU A 242 -2.25 -16.70 -36.26
CA LEU A 242 -3.38 -15.91 -36.73
C LEU A 242 -3.34 -15.74 -38.25
N LEU A 243 -2.18 -15.39 -38.82
CA LEU A 243 -2.01 -15.32 -40.28
C LEU A 243 -2.29 -16.66 -40.96
N GLN A 244 -1.85 -17.77 -40.38
CA GLN A 244 -2.11 -19.11 -40.91
C GLN A 244 -3.59 -19.49 -40.84
N LEU A 245 -4.29 -19.18 -39.73
CA LEU A 245 -5.73 -19.39 -39.59
C LEU A 245 -6.53 -18.51 -40.55
N MET A 246 -6.09 -17.27 -40.76
CA MET A 246 -6.71 -16.33 -41.70
C MET A 246 -6.52 -16.77 -43.16
N LYS A 247 -5.34 -17.32 -43.50
CA LYS A 247 -5.07 -17.95 -44.79
C LYS A 247 -5.97 -19.17 -45.02
N ASN A 248 -6.12 -20.02 -44.01
CA ASN A 248 -7.01 -21.19 -44.08
C ASN A 248 -8.50 -20.82 -44.20
N SER A 249 -8.89 -19.62 -43.79
CA SER A 249 -10.27 -19.11 -43.85
C SER A 249 -10.54 -18.18 -45.04
N GLY A 250 -9.57 -17.98 -45.95
CA GLY A 250 -9.74 -17.21 -47.18
C GLY A 250 -9.91 -15.71 -46.98
N LEU A 251 -9.37 -15.17 -45.87
CA LEU A 251 -9.47 -13.75 -45.48
C LEU A 251 -8.21 -12.92 -45.84
N GLU A 252 -7.24 -13.53 -46.53
CA GLU A 252 -5.92 -12.97 -46.85
C GLU A 252 -6.00 -11.64 -47.63
N ASP A 253 -6.93 -11.53 -48.58
CA ASP A 253 -7.04 -10.36 -49.47
C ASP A 253 -7.62 -9.10 -48.81
N LYS A 254 -8.30 -9.23 -47.66
CA LYS A 254 -8.99 -8.08 -47.03
C LYS A 254 -8.10 -7.23 -46.12
N LEU A 255 -6.89 -7.69 -45.82
CA LEU A 255 -5.99 -7.02 -44.87
C LEU A 255 -4.72 -6.45 -45.52
N ILE A 256 -4.23 -7.01 -46.62
CA ILE A 256 -3.08 -6.45 -47.36
C ILE A 256 -3.39 -5.00 -47.80
N ASP A 257 -4.65 -4.73 -48.16
CA ASP A 257 -5.14 -3.38 -48.48
C ASP A 257 -5.27 -2.43 -47.27
N LYS A 258 -5.23 -2.94 -46.03
CA LYS A 258 -5.37 -2.14 -44.79
C LYS A 258 -4.09 -1.98 -43.98
N VAL A 259 -3.09 -2.83 -44.18
CA VAL A 259 -1.81 -2.76 -43.44
C VAL A 259 -0.75 -1.94 -44.19
N PHE A 260 -0.94 -1.67 -45.49
CA PHE A 260 -0.04 -0.83 -46.32
C PHE A 260 -0.62 0.55 -46.71
N LEU A 261 -1.52 1.11 -45.89
CA LEU A 261 -1.97 2.51 -45.93
C LEU A 261 -1.62 3.17 -44.59
#